data_AF-A0A225DCC0-F1
#
_entry.id   AF-A0A225DCC0-F1
#
_cell.length_a   1.000
_cell.length_b   1.000
_cell.length_c   1.000
_cell.angle_alpha   90.00
_cell.angle_beta   90.00
_cell.angle_gamma   90.00
#
_symmetry.space_group_name_H-M   'P 1'
#
loop_
_entity.id
_entity.type
_entity.pdbx_description
1 polymer ?
#
loop_
_entity_poly.entity_id
_entity_poly.type
_entity_poly.pdbx_seq_one_letter_code
_entity_poly.pdbx_strand_id
1 'polypeptide(L)'
;METPTALTDDQIRAVAANRDEPVRLIDPASHREFVLLRAEVYERVRELLEDVRPRDAYPAIDQAFAAGWDDPKMDDYDRYEELRK
;
A
#
# COMPACT_ATOMS: atom_id res chain seq x y z
N MET A 1 -3.76 -10.78 22.36
CA MET A 1 -3.31 -9.37 22.40
C MET A 1 -1.80 -9.40 22.36
N GLU A 2 -1.21 -8.82 21.32
CA GLU A 2 0.24 -8.59 21.33
C GLU A 2 0.58 -7.59 22.44
N THR A 3 1.61 -7.86 23.21
CA THR A 3 2.05 -7.00 24.31
C THR A 3 3.01 -5.95 23.75
N PRO A 4 2.77 -4.64 23.97
CA PRO A 4 3.68 -3.61 23.50
C PRO A 4 5.05 -3.77 24.18
N THR A 5 6.11 -3.61 23.39
CA THR A 5 7.49 -3.57 23.89
C THR A 5 7.85 -2.11 24.20
N ALA A 6 8.53 -1.89 25.33
CA ALA A 6 8.98 -0.56 25.72
C ALA A 6 10.01 0.00 24.72
N LEU A 7 9.92 1.29 24.43
CA LEU A 7 10.96 2.00 23.67
C LEU A 7 12.26 2.04 24.48
N THR A 8 13.38 1.97 23.76
CA THR A 8 14.71 2.25 24.33
C THR A 8 14.89 3.75 24.57
N ASP A 9 15.85 4.13 25.41
CA ASP A 9 16.16 5.53 25.72
C ASP A 9 16.53 6.34 24.47
N ASP A 10 17.27 5.74 23.52
CA ASP A 10 17.62 6.37 22.25
C ASP A 10 16.38 6.67 21.41
N GLN A 11 15.44 5.73 21.35
CA GLN A 11 14.17 5.90 20.64
C GLN A 11 13.30 6.96 21.31
N ILE A 12 13.25 7.00 22.65
CA ILE A 12 12.53 8.05 23.40
C ILE A 12 13.09 9.43 23.05
N ARG A 13 14.42 9.59 23.07
CA ARG A 13 15.08 10.85 22.68
C ARG A 13 14.80 11.22 21.23
N ALA A 14 14.88 10.26 20.31
CA ALA A 14 14.61 10.50 18.89
C ALA A 14 13.17 10.95 18.65
N VAL A 15 12.20 10.33 19.31
CA VAL A 15 10.77 10.73 19.23
C VAL A 15 10.56 12.12 19.83
N ALA A 16 11.21 12.43 20.96
CA ALA A 16 11.10 13.75 21.58
C ALA A 16 11.70 14.88 20.71
N ALA A 17 12.78 14.59 19.98
CA ALA A 17 13.44 15.52 19.08
C ALA A 17 12.68 15.73 17.76
N ASN A 18 11.97 14.71 17.27
CA ASN A 18 11.25 14.73 16.00
C ASN A 18 9.74 14.66 16.23
N ARG A 19 9.14 15.74 16.75
CA ARG A 19 7.71 15.75 17.09
C ARG A 19 6.79 15.65 15.87
N ASP A 20 7.19 16.27 14.77
CA ASP A 20 6.36 16.43 13.56
C ASP A 20 6.78 15.50 12.41
N GLU A 21 7.90 14.79 12.57
CA GLU A 21 8.44 13.89 11.55
C GLU A 21 8.55 12.45 12.07
N PRO A 22 8.26 11.42 11.25
CA PRO A 22 8.45 10.03 11.64
C PRO A 22 9.92 9.71 11.94
N VAL A 23 10.18 9.06 13.08
CA VAL A 23 11.51 8.57 13.41
C VAL A 23 11.84 7.35 12.55
N ARG A 24 13.01 7.36 11.92
CA ARG A 24 13.52 6.22 11.15
C ARG A 24 14.51 5.41 11.97
N LEU A 25 14.38 4.10 11.92
CA LEU A 25 15.22 3.14 12.62
C LEU A 25 15.91 2.25 11.60
N ILE A 26 17.14 1.83 11.88
CA ILE A 26 17.85 0.85 11.05
C ILE A 26 18.12 -0.36 11.93
N ASP A 27 17.76 -1.55 11.44
CA ASP A 27 18.25 -2.80 12.04
C ASP A 27 19.73 -2.97 11.67
N PRO A 28 20.67 -2.94 12.62
CA PRO A 28 22.09 -3.04 12.33
C PRO A 28 22.49 -4.41 11.77
N ALA A 29 21.70 -5.47 11.99
CA ALA A 29 22.01 -6.80 11.47
C ALA A 29 21.63 -6.94 9.99
N SER A 30 20.45 -6.46 9.60
CA SER A 30 19.95 -6.58 8.22
C SER A 30 20.10 -5.32 7.37
N HIS A 31 20.51 -4.20 7.97
CA HIS A 31 20.50 -2.85 7.39
C HIS A 31 19.15 -2.42 6.81
N ARG A 32 18.06 -3.03 7.26
CA ARG A 32 16.71 -2.63 6.84
C ARG A 32 16.26 -1.41 7.62
N GLU A 33 15.66 -0.48 6.90
CA GLU A 33 15.09 0.72 7.47
C GLU A 33 13.62 0.47 7.86
N PHE A 34 13.24 0.97 9.03
CA PHE A 34 11.91 0.92 9.60
C PHE A 34 11.47 2.33 9.97
N VAL A 35 10.17 2.57 9.97
CA VAL A 35 9.59 3.84 10.41
C VAL A 35 8.81 3.59 11.70
N LEU A 36 9.18 4.31 12.75
CA LEU A 36 8.48 4.29 14.03
C LEU A 36 7.31 5.28 13.97
N LEU A 37 6.09 4.75 14.05
CA LEU A 37 4.85 5.53 14.09
C LEU A 37 4.19 5.38 15.46
N ARG A 38 3.46 6.41 15.88
CA ARG A 38 2.55 6.28 17.01
C ARG A 38 1.40 5.34 16.63
N ALA A 39 0.93 4.55 17.58
CA ALA A 39 -0.09 3.52 17.33
C ALA A 39 -1.34 4.10 16.68
N GLU A 40 -1.82 5.27 17.14
CA GLU A 40 -3.01 5.91 16.57
C GLU A 40 -2.83 6.35 15.11
N VAL A 41 -1.60 6.70 14.70
CA VAL A 41 -1.29 7.05 13.31
C VAL A 41 -1.24 5.80 12.45
N TYR A 42 -0.62 4.74 12.97
CA TYR A 42 -0.56 3.44 12.29
C TYR A 42 -1.96 2.89 12.03
N GLU A 43 -2.83 2.83 13.05
CA GLU A 43 -4.19 2.30 12.89
C GLU A 43 -4.99 3.10 11.87
N ARG A 44 -4.91 4.45 11.90
CA ARG A 44 -5.59 5.28 10.91
C ARG A 44 -5.12 5.01 9.47
N VAL A 45 -3.81 4.84 9.27
CA VAL A 45 -3.25 4.52 7.94
C VAL A 45 -3.63 3.10 7.53
N ARG A 46 -3.57 2.15 8.46
CA ARG A 46 -3.95 0.77 8.25
C ARG A 46 -5.40 0.65 7.79
N GLU A 47 -6.35 1.29 8.48
CA GLU A 47 -7.77 1.30 8.11
C GLU A 47 -7.96 1.80 6.68
N LEU A 48 -7.29 2.90 6.30
CA LEU A 48 -7.35 3.45 4.93
C LEU A 48 -6.80 2.50 3.86
N LEU A 49 -5.81 1.67 4.21
CA LEU A 49 -5.17 0.74 3.27
C LEU A 49 -5.89 -0.63 3.22
N GLU A 50 -6.46 -1.09 4.33
CA GLU A 50 -7.19 -2.36 4.40
C GLU A 50 -8.54 -2.29 3.67
N ASP A 51 -9.20 -1.13 3.67
CA ASP A 51 -10.46 -0.92 2.93
C ASP A 51 -10.27 -0.84 1.40
N VAL A 52 -9.04 -0.61 0.93
CA VAL A 52 -8.75 -0.50 -0.51
C VAL A 52 -8.04 -1.77 -0.97
N ARG A 53 -8.81 -2.82 -1.25
CA ARG A 53 -8.30 -3.92 -2.07
C ARG A 53 -8.48 -3.52 -3.54
N PRO A 54 -7.42 -3.34 -4.34
CA PRO A 54 -7.55 -2.94 -5.74
C PRO A 54 -8.48 -3.87 -6.54
N ARG A 55 -8.49 -5.16 -6.19
CA ARG A 55 -9.39 -6.17 -6.76
C ARG A 55 -10.89 -5.89 -6.55
N ASP A 56 -11.25 -5.18 -5.48
CA ASP A 56 -12.64 -4.85 -5.17
C ASP A 56 -13.13 -3.69 -6.05
N ALA A 57 -12.22 -2.89 -6.62
CA ALA A 57 -12.53 -1.85 -7.59
C ALA A 57 -12.66 -2.39 -9.02
N TYR A 58 -12.17 -3.61 -9.31
CA TYR A 58 -12.18 -4.18 -10.67
C TYR A 58 -13.57 -4.31 -11.28
N PRO A 59 -14.62 -4.77 -10.56
CA PRO A 59 -15.96 -4.82 -11.15
C PRO A 59 -16.49 -3.44 -11.59
N ALA A 60 -16.19 -2.38 -10.83
CA ALA A 60 -16.60 -1.02 -11.17
C ALA A 60 -15.78 -0.44 -12.33
N ILE A 61 -14.48 -0.78 -12.40
CA ILE A 61 -13.60 -0.42 -13.51
C ILE A 61 -14.05 -1.14 -14.78
N ASP A 62 -14.24 -2.46 -14.74
CA ASP A 62 -14.74 -3.26 -15.87
C ASP A 62 -16.07 -2.70 -16.40
N GLN A 63 -17.01 -2.37 -15.50
CA GLN A 63 -18.28 -1.77 -15.91
C GLN A 63 -18.11 -0.40 -16.57
N ALA A 64 -17.22 0.45 -16.05
CA ALA A 64 -16.98 1.78 -16.60
C ALA A 64 -16.33 1.73 -17.99
N PHE A 65 -15.54 0.70 -18.26
CA PHE A 65 -14.82 0.53 -19.52
C PHE A 65 -15.49 -0.47 -20.49
N ALA A 66 -16.53 -1.18 -20.07
CA ALA A 66 -17.23 -2.20 -20.87
C ALA A 66 -17.62 -1.71 -22.27
N ALA A 67 -18.20 -0.51 -22.38
CA ALA A 67 -18.61 0.04 -23.68
C ALA A 67 -17.44 0.30 -24.65
N GLY A 68 -16.22 0.49 -24.14
CA GLY A 68 -15.02 0.64 -24.96
C GLY A 68 -14.33 -0.68 -25.27
N TRP A 69 -14.50 -1.71 -24.45
CA TRP A 69 -13.92 -3.04 -24.64
C TRP A 69 -14.82 -3.90 -25.54
N ASP A 70 -16.14 -3.74 -25.41
CA ASP A 70 -17.16 -4.39 -26.26
C ASP A 70 -17.38 -3.64 -27.60
N ASP A 71 -16.57 -2.61 -27.90
CA ASP A 71 -16.63 -1.93 -29.21
C ASP A 71 -16.14 -2.92 -30.29
N PRO A 72 -16.87 -3.10 -31.41
CA PRO A 72 -16.48 -4.00 -32.50
C PRO A 72 -15.08 -3.77 -33.09
N LYS A 73 -14.46 -2.60 -32.85
CA LYS A 73 -13.07 -2.32 -33.22
C LYS A 73 -12.05 -3.01 -32.33
N MET A 74 -12.46 -3.51 -31.16
CA MET A 74 -11.63 -4.25 -30.22
C MET A 74 -11.56 -5.75 -30.55
N ASP A 75 -12.48 -6.26 -31.39
CA ASP A 75 -12.52 -7.67 -31.86
C ASP A 75 -11.20 -8.15 -32.51
N ASP A 76 -10.39 -7.22 -33.03
CA ASP A 76 -9.08 -7.51 -33.62
C ASP A 76 -8.01 -7.78 -32.55
N TYR A 77 -8.17 -7.23 -31.34
CA TYR A 77 -7.30 -7.53 -30.20
C TYR A 77 -7.62 -8.90 -29.59
N ASP A 78 -8.90 -9.29 -29.58
CA ASP A 78 -9.29 -10.63 -29.10
C ASP A 78 -8.75 -11.75 -29.99
N ARG A 79 -8.58 -11.46 -31.29
CA ARG A 79 -8.02 -12.37 -32.29
C ARG A 79 -6.55 -12.10 -32.59
N TYR A 80 -5.86 -11.34 -31.73
CA TYR A 80 -4.50 -10.88 -31.99
C TYR A 80 -3.51 -12.02 -32.26
N GLU A 81 -3.59 -13.13 -31.52
CA GLU A 81 -2.75 -14.32 -31.73
C GLU A 81 -3.02 -15.01 -33.09
N GLU A 82 -4.26 -14.96 -33.58
CA GLU A 82 -4.63 -15.53 -34.89
C GLU A 82 -4.23 -14.62 -36.06
N LEU A 83 -4.20 -13.30 -35.82
CA LEU A 83 -3.81 -12.28 -36.79
C LEU A 83 -2.30 -12.06 -36.85
N ARG A 84 -1.56 -12.48 -35.82
CA ARG A 84 -0.10 -12.40 -35.75
C ARG A 84 0.53 -13.56 -36.53
N LYS A 85 0.63 -13.41 -37.84
CA LYS A 85 1.39 -14.30 -38.74
C LYS A 85 2.87 -14.39 -38.37
#